data_AF-A0A4V2VMP5-F1
#
_entry.id   AF-A0A4V2VMP5-F1
#
_cell.length_a   1.000
_cell.length_b   1.000
_cell.length_c   1.000
_cell.angle_alpha   90.00
_cell.angle_beta   90.00
_cell.angle_gamma   90.00
#
_symmetry.space_group_name_H-M   'P 1'
#
loop_
_entity.id
_entity.type
_entity.pdbx_description
1 polymer ?
#
loop_
_entity_poly.entity_id
_entity_poly.type
_entity_poly.pdbx_seq_one_letter_code
_entity_poly.pdbx_strand_id
1 'polypeptide(L)'
;MSITDIGHVVRGDSPLEMLEHDEFGLREMVAGLSSILANRIPSAGYTMGIEGAWGSGKSTFSNFVAENLRNCEDHVVIRFEPWMVGERSALIASFLGQFASEVDRVSPNQWRWWHYQRWFAWWRGSRLPKMIRKYGGYLGSLAAPVAGAASIDPTGSTALAATGLKTAGWFSALFGRAETLDALKARIVAELRALQKQRPKLRFTVIIDDTDRLDVAEAVEVLRLARKAADFPLVSYVVCFDGRILSKQVETALSISNGREYLERIFQDVVHIPPQEPFALRRYLKRLLRSSFQNEMNGQDNEAQYRLEVVFDRWGGALLNTPRDVVRLHQAVQLAWPEVPEGSDFCDFIWLQLVKLKWPEFHAWVQNYVQNVGSYRDRGRPGDAESATAGKGLLTLLERFGWHERLFLSGLDEILPGLKQLRYSREGTDSEVFKFEQGELEYFERGRRLGSPSHWRGYFAFALPTYAVKDSELLELRAACKSDPDKAAKIIVDMLARPHERPGHFLGVLLDRLMDDPVGYDEEEAQGLLVVFAKTMDDVERATGFGLSPSLHPAMERVPVEYEPKGLGEATGRGAEPSA
;
A
#
# COMPACT_ATOMS: atom_id res chain seq x y z
N MET A 1 2.38 -8.18 -29.89
CA MET A 1 3.61 -8.12 -29.08
C MET A 1 3.69 -9.38 -28.25
N SER A 2 4.83 -10.10 -28.30
CA SER A 2 5.04 -11.28 -27.46
C SER A 2 5.27 -10.85 -26.01
N ILE A 3 4.80 -11.67 -25.07
CA ILE A 3 4.85 -11.48 -23.60
C ILE A 3 6.30 -11.42 -23.04
N THR A 4 7.32 -11.48 -23.89
CA THR A 4 8.70 -11.77 -23.51
C THR A 4 9.64 -10.58 -23.32
N ASP A 5 9.21 -9.33 -23.58
CA ASP A 5 10.08 -8.15 -23.49
C ASP A 5 9.88 -7.27 -22.24
N ILE A 6 9.06 -7.71 -21.27
CA ILE A 6 8.88 -6.95 -20.02
C ILE A 6 10.06 -7.21 -19.09
N GLY A 7 11.12 -6.41 -19.22
CA GLY A 7 12.30 -6.39 -18.34
C GLY A 7 12.03 -5.96 -16.89
N HIS A 8 10.77 -5.89 -16.46
CA HIS A 8 10.37 -5.50 -15.12
C HIS A 8 10.03 -6.75 -14.29
N VAL A 9 11.04 -7.35 -13.67
CA VAL A 9 10.81 -8.37 -12.65
C VAL A 9 10.11 -7.70 -11.46
N VAL A 10 8.79 -7.94 -11.33
CA VAL A 10 8.04 -7.54 -10.14
C VAL A 10 8.45 -8.49 -9.02
N ARG A 11 9.26 -7.99 -8.08
CA ARG A 11 9.55 -8.72 -6.84
C ARG A 11 8.41 -8.50 -5.86
N GLY A 12 7.93 -9.56 -5.22
CA GLY A 12 6.92 -9.46 -4.16
C GLY A 12 7.42 -8.68 -2.95
N ASP A 13 6.49 -8.30 -2.08
CA ASP A 13 6.73 -7.70 -0.77
C ASP A 13 7.25 -8.78 0.21
N SER A 14 8.47 -9.23 -0.04
CA SER A 14 9.14 -10.30 0.72
C SER A 14 10.19 -9.71 1.67
N PRO A 15 10.32 -10.27 2.89
CA PRO A 15 11.43 -9.93 3.79
C PRO A 15 12.79 -10.15 3.11
N LEU A 16 13.79 -9.33 3.48
CA LEU A 16 15.16 -9.54 2.99
C LEU A 16 15.78 -10.70 3.76
N GLU A 17 16.53 -11.56 3.07
CA GLU A 17 17.15 -12.75 3.65
C GLU A 17 18.60 -12.54 4.08
N MET A 18 19.32 -11.62 3.43
CA MET A 18 20.77 -11.42 3.62
C MET A 18 21.10 -10.00 4.05
N LEU A 19 21.94 -9.87 5.08
CA LEU A 19 22.35 -8.61 5.72
C LEU A 19 23.16 -7.69 4.80
N GLU A 20 23.70 -8.22 3.71
CA GLU A 20 24.34 -7.42 2.66
C GLU A 20 23.37 -6.43 1.99
N HIS A 21 22.06 -6.74 1.99
CA HIS A 21 21.00 -5.90 1.43
C HIS A 21 20.39 -4.93 2.47
N ASP A 22 21.04 -4.74 3.62
CA ASP A 22 20.55 -3.82 4.65
C ASP A 22 20.57 -2.36 4.18
N GLU A 23 19.39 -1.77 4.08
CA GLU A 23 19.17 -0.38 3.67
C GLU A 23 19.08 0.59 4.85
N PHE A 24 18.86 0.06 6.06
CA PHE A 24 18.38 0.83 7.21
C PHE A 24 19.34 0.76 8.42
N GLY A 25 20.54 0.23 8.22
CA GLY A 25 21.59 0.22 9.24
C GLY A 25 21.28 -0.71 10.43
N LEU A 26 20.57 -1.81 10.18
CA LEU A 26 20.27 -2.83 11.18
C LEU A 26 21.50 -3.67 11.57
N ARG A 27 22.59 -3.63 10.78
CA ARG A 27 23.80 -4.45 10.97
C ARG A 27 24.34 -4.51 12.40
N GLU A 28 24.56 -3.36 13.04
CA GLU A 28 25.13 -3.32 14.40
C GLU A 28 24.18 -3.93 15.44
N MET A 29 22.88 -3.67 15.29
CA MET A 29 21.84 -4.20 16.16
C MET A 29 21.71 -5.72 16.01
N VAL A 30 21.73 -6.22 14.77
CA VAL A 30 21.74 -7.66 14.47
C VAL A 30 23.00 -8.32 15.06
N ALA A 31 24.18 -7.70 14.91
CA ALA A 31 25.43 -8.22 15.45
C ALA A 31 25.40 -8.30 16.99
N GLY A 32 24.94 -7.24 17.67
CA GLY A 32 24.76 -7.21 19.12
C GLY A 32 23.83 -8.31 19.62
N LEU A 33 22.65 -8.44 18.99
CA LEU A 33 21.68 -9.46 19.36
C LEU A 33 22.20 -10.89 19.10
N SER A 34 22.82 -11.12 17.95
CA SER A 34 23.39 -12.43 17.59
C SER A 34 24.47 -12.83 18.59
N SER A 35 25.32 -11.89 19.02
CA SER A 35 26.34 -12.12 20.04
C SER A 35 25.74 -12.51 21.40
N ILE A 36 24.66 -11.85 21.83
CA ILE A 36 23.95 -12.20 23.08
C ILE A 36 23.42 -13.63 23.00
N LEU A 37 22.76 -13.99 21.89
CA LEU A 37 22.16 -15.31 21.70
C LEU A 37 23.22 -16.43 21.61
N ALA A 38 24.35 -16.17 20.95
CA ALA A 38 25.44 -17.13 20.81
C ALA A 38 26.23 -17.33 22.13
N ASN A 39 26.48 -16.26 22.88
CA ASN A 39 27.37 -16.29 24.05
C ASN A 39 26.66 -16.50 25.39
N ARG A 40 25.32 -16.56 25.42
CA ARG A 40 24.56 -16.75 26.67
C ARG A 40 24.95 -18.04 27.40
N ILE A 41 24.93 -17.97 28.74
CA ILE A 41 25.05 -19.14 29.62
C ILE A 41 23.78 -20.00 29.46
N PRO A 42 23.88 -21.26 28.99
CA PRO A 42 22.71 -22.05 28.64
C PRO A 42 22.16 -22.82 29.87
N SER A 43 21.89 -22.11 30.97
CA SER A 43 21.43 -22.72 32.24
C SER A 43 19.94 -23.06 32.24
N ALA A 44 19.12 -22.24 31.59
CA ALA A 44 17.68 -22.39 31.42
C ALA A 44 17.25 -21.85 30.05
N GLY A 45 16.01 -22.14 29.65
CA GLY A 45 15.41 -21.55 28.46
C GLY A 45 15.43 -20.02 28.53
N TYR A 46 15.61 -19.41 27.36
CA TYR A 46 15.60 -17.96 27.22
C TYR A 46 14.50 -17.56 26.26
N THR A 47 13.70 -16.57 26.61
CA THR A 47 12.60 -16.11 25.75
C THR A 47 12.74 -14.61 25.56
N MET A 48 12.90 -14.19 24.31
CA MET A 48 13.13 -12.82 23.90
C MET A 48 12.09 -12.39 22.87
N GLY A 49 11.65 -11.14 22.99
CA GLY A 49 10.79 -10.48 22.02
C GLY A 49 11.57 -9.67 20.99
N ILE A 50 11.12 -9.68 19.73
CA ILE A 50 11.43 -8.65 18.73
C ILE A 50 10.14 -7.90 18.46
N GLU A 51 10.04 -6.69 19.00
CA GLU A 51 8.85 -5.85 18.89
C GLU A 51 9.01 -4.82 17.77
N GLY A 52 8.02 -4.73 16.90
CA GLY A 52 7.97 -3.70 15.86
C GLY A 52 6.58 -3.58 15.24
N ALA A 53 6.24 -2.38 14.79
CA ALA A 53 4.98 -2.14 14.09
C ALA A 53 4.87 -2.98 12.82
N TRP A 54 3.65 -3.22 12.33
CA TRP A 54 3.45 -3.82 11.01
C TRP A 54 4.25 -3.09 9.92
N GLY A 55 5.02 -3.83 9.11
CA GLY A 55 5.84 -3.27 8.03
C GLY A 55 7.19 -2.68 8.45
N SER A 56 7.52 -2.65 9.75
CA SER A 56 8.81 -2.14 10.26
C SER A 56 10.05 -2.96 9.86
N GLY A 57 9.86 -4.19 9.36
CA GLY A 57 10.95 -5.08 8.98
C GLY A 57 11.29 -6.16 10.00
N LYS A 58 10.35 -6.55 10.90
CA LYS A 58 10.54 -7.65 11.88
C LYS A 58 11.09 -8.93 11.27
N SER A 59 10.46 -9.43 10.21
CA SER A 59 10.90 -10.64 9.52
C SER A 59 12.27 -10.48 8.87
N THR A 60 12.54 -9.32 8.25
CA THR A 60 13.87 -9.00 7.71
C THR A 60 14.94 -8.99 8.81
N PHE A 61 14.64 -8.38 9.95
CA PHE A 61 15.56 -8.34 11.09
C PHE A 61 15.79 -9.75 11.66
N SER A 62 14.74 -10.57 11.79
CA SER A 62 14.86 -11.96 12.24
C SER A 62 15.66 -12.82 11.23
N ASN A 63 15.53 -12.55 9.93
CA ASN A 63 16.34 -13.15 8.86
C ASN A 63 17.82 -12.83 9.02
N PHE A 64 18.16 -11.57 9.24
CA PHE A 64 19.55 -11.17 9.47
C PHE A 64 20.13 -11.79 10.74
N VAL A 65 19.34 -11.89 11.81
CA VAL A 65 19.76 -12.60 13.04
C VAL A 65 19.97 -14.09 12.75
N ALA A 66 19.07 -14.73 12.00
CA ALA A 66 19.21 -16.13 11.60
C ALA A 66 20.47 -16.38 10.77
N GLU A 67 20.76 -15.50 9.80
CA GLU A 67 21.96 -15.57 8.96
C GLU A 67 23.23 -15.48 9.81
N ASN A 68 23.35 -14.46 10.67
CA ASN A 68 24.51 -14.29 11.54
C ASN A 68 24.70 -15.47 12.49
N LEU A 69 23.62 -16.00 13.06
CA LEU A 69 23.68 -17.17 13.95
C LEU A 69 24.04 -18.45 13.19
N ARG A 70 23.56 -18.66 11.96
CA ARG A 70 23.95 -19.81 11.12
C ARG A 70 25.43 -19.81 10.76
N ASN A 71 26.08 -18.65 10.75
CA ASN A 71 27.51 -18.51 10.53
C ASN A 71 28.35 -18.90 11.78
N CYS A 72 27.72 -19.21 12.91
CA CYS A 72 28.40 -19.72 14.11
C CYS A 72 28.44 -21.25 14.11
N GLU A 73 29.64 -21.84 14.24
CA GLU A 73 29.88 -23.30 14.10
C GLU A 73 29.01 -24.18 15.02
N ASP A 74 28.68 -23.71 16.23
CA ASP A 74 27.94 -24.46 17.25
C ASP A 74 26.53 -23.88 17.51
N HIS A 75 25.91 -23.24 16.51
CA HIS A 75 24.60 -22.60 16.67
C HIS A 75 23.57 -23.12 15.66
N VAL A 76 22.46 -23.65 16.17
CA VAL A 76 21.39 -24.23 15.36
C VAL A 76 20.21 -23.27 15.34
N VAL A 77 19.80 -22.82 14.17
CA VAL A 77 18.65 -21.91 14.00
C VAL A 77 17.46 -22.68 13.46
N ILE A 78 16.33 -22.56 14.15
CA ILE A 78 15.07 -23.23 13.85
C ILE A 78 14.04 -22.15 13.56
N ARG A 79 13.45 -22.16 12.37
CA ARG A 79 12.36 -21.24 12.01
C ARG A 79 11.03 -21.95 12.19
N PHE A 80 10.16 -21.35 12.99
CA PHE A 80 8.81 -21.82 13.20
C PHE A 80 7.83 -20.71 12.81
N GLU A 81 7.01 -21.01 11.80
CA GLU A 81 5.97 -20.11 11.28
C GLU A 81 4.62 -20.65 11.75
N PRO A 82 4.04 -20.13 12.85
CA PRO A 82 2.88 -20.75 13.47
C PRO A 82 1.62 -20.67 12.58
N TRP A 83 1.52 -19.65 11.73
CA TRP A 83 0.40 -19.44 10.80
C TRP A 83 0.30 -20.52 9.70
N MET A 84 1.38 -21.29 9.48
CA MET A 84 1.38 -22.44 8.57
C MET A 84 0.77 -23.69 9.21
N VAL A 85 0.48 -23.67 10.52
CA VAL A 85 -0.12 -24.78 11.24
C VAL A 85 -1.63 -24.56 11.30
N GLY A 86 -2.37 -25.28 10.45
CA GLY A 86 -3.81 -25.04 10.29
C GLY A 86 -4.72 -25.38 11.48
N GLU A 87 -4.25 -26.17 12.46
CA GLU A 87 -5.03 -26.50 13.66
C GLU A 87 -4.30 -26.05 14.93
N ARG A 88 -5.01 -25.28 15.78
CA ARG A 88 -4.51 -24.82 17.09
C ARG A 88 -3.92 -25.94 17.95
N SER A 89 -4.59 -27.09 17.99
CA SER A 89 -4.17 -28.27 18.77
C SER A 89 -2.84 -28.85 18.29
N ALA A 90 -2.49 -28.63 17.02
CA ALA A 90 -1.27 -29.12 16.40
C ALA A 90 -0.08 -28.16 16.56
N LEU A 91 -0.27 -26.92 17.00
CA LEU A 91 0.82 -25.92 17.14
C LEU A 91 1.98 -26.43 17.97
N ILE A 92 1.70 -26.90 19.20
CA ILE A 92 2.73 -27.40 20.12
C ILE A 92 3.39 -28.67 19.59
N ALA A 93 2.59 -29.59 19.03
CA ALA A 93 3.10 -30.85 18.48
C ALA A 93 3.97 -30.63 17.24
N SER A 94 3.56 -29.71 16.36
CA SER A 94 4.29 -29.31 15.16
C SER A 94 5.62 -28.66 15.53
N PHE A 95 5.60 -27.67 16.43
CA PHE A 95 6.81 -27.03 16.92
C PHE A 95 7.79 -28.03 17.54
N LEU A 96 7.33 -28.86 18.48
CA LEU A 96 8.21 -29.84 19.14
C LEU A 96 8.67 -30.93 18.16
N GLY A 97 7.88 -31.27 17.15
CA GLY A 97 8.26 -32.17 16.06
C GLY A 97 9.39 -31.59 15.20
N GLN A 98 9.32 -30.30 14.85
CA GLN A 98 10.38 -29.59 14.15
C GLN A 98 11.63 -29.48 15.01
N PHE A 99 11.49 -29.04 16.27
CA PHE A 99 12.59 -28.98 17.24
C PHE A 99 13.29 -30.32 17.41
N ALA A 100 12.52 -31.42 17.58
CA ALA A 100 13.08 -32.76 17.68
C ALA A 100 13.88 -33.16 16.43
N SER A 101 13.42 -32.74 15.25
CA SER A 101 14.07 -33.07 13.98
C SER A 101 15.37 -32.30 13.80
N GLU A 102 15.42 -31.04 14.23
CA GLU A 102 16.66 -30.26 14.24
C GLU A 102 17.64 -30.80 15.28
N VAL A 103 17.18 -31.16 16.49
CA VAL A 103 18.01 -31.84 17.49
C VAL A 103 18.59 -33.15 16.95
N ASP A 104 17.84 -33.91 16.15
CA ASP A 104 18.32 -35.15 15.49
C ASP A 104 19.34 -34.87 14.37
N ARG A 105 19.21 -33.71 13.70
CA ARG A 105 20.11 -33.23 12.64
C ARG A 105 21.41 -32.62 13.15
N VAL A 106 21.56 -32.33 14.44
CA VAL A 106 22.83 -31.90 15.07
C VAL A 106 23.87 -33.05 15.06
N SER A 107 24.14 -33.54 13.86
CA SER A 107 25.24 -34.39 13.44
C SER A 107 26.46 -33.50 13.22
N PRO A 108 27.66 -33.88 13.67
CA PRO A 108 28.88 -33.11 13.44
C PRO A 108 29.26 -33.11 11.96
N ASN A 109 29.61 -31.93 11.45
CA ASN A 109 30.53 -31.71 10.33
C ASN A 109 31.73 -30.93 10.94
N GLN A 110 33.02 -31.07 10.62
CA GLN A 110 33.72 -31.65 9.47
C GLN A 110 35.25 -31.82 9.81
N TRP A 111 35.71 -32.88 10.53
CA TRP A 111 37.09 -33.49 10.42
C TRP A 111 37.30 -34.76 11.34
N ARG A 112 37.98 -35.80 10.81
CA ARG A 112 38.66 -36.98 11.48
C ARG A 112 37.90 -38.30 11.85
N TRP A 113 37.30 -38.88 10.81
CA TRP A 113 37.23 -40.29 10.32
C TRP A 113 37.43 -41.62 11.13
N TRP A 114 37.71 -41.73 12.43
CA TRP A 114 37.74 -43.10 13.06
C TRP A 114 37.08 -43.28 14.43
N HIS A 115 36.97 -42.26 15.28
CA HIS A 115 36.24 -42.36 16.55
C HIS A 115 34.73 -42.03 16.43
N TYR A 116 34.29 -41.49 15.29
CA TYR A 116 32.93 -40.97 15.09
C TYR A 116 31.87 -42.03 14.72
N GLN A 117 32.23 -43.09 13.98
CA GLN A 117 31.25 -44.08 13.51
C GLN A 117 30.53 -44.82 14.66
N ARG A 118 31.19 -45.03 15.81
CA ARG A 118 30.59 -45.70 16.98
C ARG A 118 29.67 -44.81 17.81
N TRP A 119 29.99 -43.52 17.96
CA TRP A 119 29.14 -42.56 18.67
C TRP A 119 27.89 -42.19 17.85
N PHE A 120 28.04 -42.05 16.53
CA PHE A 120 26.95 -41.70 15.61
C PHE A 120 25.88 -42.79 15.46
N ALA A 121 26.30 -44.07 15.51
CA ALA A 121 25.39 -45.21 15.53
C ALA A 121 24.61 -45.33 16.86
N TRP A 122 25.17 -44.87 17.98
CA TRP A 122 24.49 -44.84 19.28
C TRP A 122 23.56 -43.62 19.42
N TRP A 123 23.94 -42.46 18.88
CA TRP A 123 23.16 -41.20 18.99
C TRP A 123 22.01 -41.06 17.97
N ARG A 124 22.09 -41.65 16.76
CA ARG A 124 20.90 -41.85 15.90
C ARG A 124 19.84 -42.76 16.53
N GLY A 125 20.20 -43.46 17.61
CA GLY A 125 19.28 -44.18 18.50
C GLY A 125 18.87 -43.38 19.75
N SER A 126 19.25 -42.11 19.88
CA SER A 126 19.03 -41.31 21.07
C SER A 126 17.54 -41.20 21.39
N ARG A 127 17.20 -41.37 22.67
CA ARG A 127 15.83 -41.27 23.16
C ARG A 127 15.31 -39.81 23.08
N LEU A 128 16.18 -38.81 22.94
CA LEU A 128 15.83 -37.40 23.07
C LEU A 128 14.85 -36.90 21.98
N PRO A 129 15.11 -37.02 20.66
CA PRO A 129 14.12 -36.64 19.64
C PRO A 129 12.78 -37.37 19.80
N LYS A 130 12.82 -38.68 20.16
CA LYS A 130 11.61 -39.47 20.41
C LYS A 130 10.85 -38.97 21.63
N MET A 131 11.53 -38.59 22.71
CA MET A 131 10.94 -38.01 23.91
C MET A 131 10.33 -36.64 23.64
N ILE A 132 11.01 -35.78 22.88
CA ILE A 132 10.49 -34.45 22.48
C ILE A 132 9.22 -34.62 21.63
N ARG A 133 9.23 -35.50 20.62
CA ARG A 133 8.02 -35.80 19.81
C ARG A 133 6.88 -36.35 20.67
N LYS A 134 7.17 -37.27 21.59
CA LYS A 134 6.18 -37.82 22.53
C LYS A 134 5.60 -36.73 23.44
N TYR A 135 6.45 -35.83 23.94
CA TYR A 135 6.05 -34.69 24.77
C TYR A 135 5.14 -33.73 23.99
N GLY A 136 5.47 -33.44 22.73
CA GLY A 136 4.63 -32.62 21.85
C GLY A 136 3.29 -33.26 21.52
N GLY A 137 3.25 -34.56 21.27
CA GLY A 137 2.00 -35.29 21.06
C GLY A 137 1.06 -35.21 22.28
N TYR A 138 1.60 -35.37 23.50
CA TYR A 138 0.80 -35.22 24.72
C TYR A 138 0.32 -33.78 24.93
N LEU A 139 1.19 -32.78 24.82
CA LEU A 139 0.77 -31.38 25.01
C LEU A 139 -0.22 -30.92 23.94
N GLY A 140 -0.02 -31.31 22.67
CA GLY A 140 -0.97 -31.02 21.60
C GLY A 140 -2.34 -31.64 21.85
N SER A 141 -2.38 -32.86 22.40
CA SER A 141 -3.65 -33.51 22.77
C SER A 141 -4.41 -32.80 23.89
N LEU A 142 -3.72 -32.06 24.77
CA LEU A 142 -4.36 -31.23 25.80
C LEU A 142 -4.87 -29.88 25.27
N ALA A 143 -4.38 -29.45 24.11
CA ALA A 143 -4.78 -28.21 23.44
C ALA A 143 -5.92 -28.42 22.41
N ALA A 144 -6.46 -29.64 22.29
CA ALA A 144 -7.58 -29.93 21.40
C ALA A 144 -8.86 -29.18 21.83
N PRO A 145 -9.60 -28.56 20.91
CA PRO A 145 -10.85 -27.89 21.25
C PRO A 145 -11.83 -28.94 21.78
N VAL A 146 -12.28 -28.77 23.02
CA VAL A 146 -13.46 -29.47 23.54
C VAL A 146 -14.66 -28.87 22.83
N ALA A 147 -14.91 -29.31 21.60
CA ALA A 147 -16.13 -28.97 20.89
C ALA A 147 -17.32 -29.53 21.68
N GLY A 148 -18.06 -28.65 22.37
CA GLY A 148 -19.33 -28.99 23.03
C GLY A 148 -19.51 -28.62 24.51
N ALA A 149 -18.62 -27.87 25.15
CA ALA A 149 -18.84 -27.40 26.53
C ALA A 149 -19.24 -25.92 26.57
N ALA A 150 -20.44 -25.62 26.06
CA ALA A 150 -21.14 -24.40 26.44
C ALA A 150 -21.71 -24.59 27.87
N SER A 151 -21.48 -23.60 28.72
CA SER A 151 -21.85 -23.50 30.15
C SER A 151 -21.30 -24.59 31.09
N ILE A 152 -20.20 -24.27 31.77
CA ILE A 152 -19.91 -24.87 33.08
C ILE A 152 -20.43 -23.90 34.13
N ASP A 153 -21.61 -24.22 34.65
CA ASP A 153 -22.15 -23.70 35.91
C ASP A 153 -21.12 -23.97 37.04
N PRO A 154 -20.82 -23.02 37.96
CA PRO A 154 -19.72 -23.17 38.93
C PRO A 154 -19.97 -24.22 40.03
N THR A 155 -21.11 -24.90 40.01
CA THR A 155 -21.55 -25.87 41.03
C THR A 155 -21.37 -27.30 40.50
N GLY A 156 -20.15 -27.81 40.62
CA GLY A 156 -19.77 -29.10 40.06
C GLY A 156 -20.65 -30.28 40.50
N SER A 157 -21.18 -31.02 39.53
CA SER A 157 -21.24 -32.50 39.50
C SER A 157 -21.99 -32.97 38.24
N THR A 158 -21.34 -33.80 37.40
CA THR A 158 -21.89 -34.56 36.25
C THR A 158 -22.39 -33.73 35.05
N ALA A 159 -22.11 -34.05 33.77
CA ALA A 159 -22.16 -35.36 33.14
C ALA A 159 -21.16 -35.53 31.98
N LEU A 160 -20.26 -36.50 32.11
CA LEU A 160 -19.67 -37.22 30.98
C LEU A 160 -20.65 -38.33 30.59
N ALA A 161 -21.66 -38.01 29.80
CA ALA A 161 -22.52 -39.02 29.20
C ALA A 161 -23.14 -38.51 27.90
N ALA A 162 -23.08 -39.35 26.86
CA ALA A 162 -23.71 -39.25 25.55
C ALA A 162 -23.00 -38.41 24.46
N THR A 163 -22.01 -39.01 23.80
CA THR A 163 -21.94 -39.04 22.33
C THR A 163 -21.01 -40.17 21.85
N GLY A 164 -21.54 -41.05 21.01
CA GLY A 164 -20.92 -42.32 20.63
C GLY A 164 -19.90 -42.25 19.48
N LEU A 165 -18.94 -43.18 19.56
CA LEU A 165 -18.13 -43.79 18.50
C LEU A 165 -17.20 -42.91 17.63
N LYS A 166 -16.07 -42.48 18.24
CA LYS A 166 -14.67 -42.71 17.76
C LYS A 166 -13.64 -42.31 18.84
N THR A 167 -14.03 -42.50 20.09
CA THR A 167 -13.47 -41.83 21.27
C THR A 167 -13.04 -42.87 22.32
N ALA A 168 -12.41 -43.97 21.89
CA ALA A 168 -11.86 -44.97 22.82
C ALA A 168 -10.32 -44.90 22.97
N GLY A 169 -9.60 -44.27 22.02
CA GLY A 169 -8.13 -44.14 22.06
C GLY A 169 -7.60 -43.03 22.97
N TRP A 170 -8.32 -41.90 23.09
CA TRP A 170 -7.90 -40.73 23.86
C TRP A 170 -8.01 -40.91 25.39
N PHE A 171 -9.04 -41.58 25.90
CA PHE A 171 -9.19 -41.83 27.34
C PHE A 171 -8.25 -42.93 27.86
N SER A 172 -7.99 -43.98 27.08
CA SER A 172 -7.05 -45.04 27.50
C SER A 172 -5.59 -44.57 27.51
N ALA A 173 -5.21 -43.59 26.66
CA ALA A 173 -3.90 -42.94 26.70
C ALA A 173 -3.67 -42.03 27.92
N LEU A 174 -4.75 -41.53 28.54
CA LEU A 174 -4.69 -40.75 29.79
C LEU A 174 -4.52 -41.64 31.03
N PHE A 175 -5.07 -42.86 31.02
CA PHE A 175 -5.04 -43.77 32.18
C PHE A 175 -4.06 -44.95 32.04
N GLY A 176 -3.46 -45.16 30.87
CA GLY A 176 -2.51 -46.24 30.59
C GLY A 176 -1.05 -45.87 30.86
N ARG A 177 -0.56 -46.17 32.08
CA ARG A 177 0.86 -46.12 32.50
C ARG A 177 1.62 -44.88 31.99
N ALA A 178 1.21 -43.70 32.44
CA ALA A 178 1.84 -42.45 32.06
C ALA A 178 3.06 -42.15 32.96
N GLU A 179 4.24 -42.01 32.35
CA GLU A 179 5.15 -40.98 32.87
C GLU A 179 4.35 -39.67 32.89
N THR A 180 4.27 -38.99 34.04
CA THR A 180 3.64 -37.67 34.10
C THR A 180 4.34 -36.73 33.11
N LEU A 181 3.61 -35.79 32.50
CA LEU A 181 4.18 -34.80 31.57
C LEU A 181 5.45 -34.13 32.13
N ASP A 182 5.45 -33.89 33.44
CA ASP A 182 6.59 -33.35 34.19
C ASP A 182 7.78 -34.31 34.23
N ALA A 183 7.55 -35.61 34.40
CA ALA A 183 8.62 -36.61 34.35
C ALA A 183 9.23 -36.70 32.94
N LEU A 184 8.41 -36.66 31.88
CA LEU A 184 8.91 -36.66 30.51
C LEU A 184 9.70 -35.37 30.21
N LYS A 185 9.20 -34.20 30.64
CA LYS A 185 9.92 -32.93 30.53
C LYS A 185 11.24 -32.95 31.29
N ALA A 186 11.25 -33.47 32.52
CA ALA A 186 12.46 -33.58 33.34
C ALA A 186 13.52 -34.46 32.68
N ARG A 187 13.11 -35.56 32.02
CA ARG A 187 14.01 -36.41 31.23
C ARG A 187 14.59 -35.69 30.01
N ILE A 188 13.78 -34.93 29.27
CA ILE A 188 14.26 -34.09 28.15
C ILE A 188 15.31 -33.08 28.65
N VAL A 189 15.03 -32.40 29.76
CA VAL A 189 15.95 -31.43 30.38
C VAL A 189 17.25 -32.11 30.82
N ALA A 190 17.18 -33.31 31.40
CA ALA A 190 18.37 -34.05 31.83
C ALA A 190 19.27 -34.42 30.64
N GLU A 191 18.70 -34.91 29.53
CA GLU A 191 19.45 -35.22 28.31
C GLU A 191 20.04 -33.96 27.66
N LEU A 192 19.30 -32.85 27.61
CA LEU A 192 19.82 -31.58 27.10
C LEU A 192 20.95 -31.02 27.97
N ARG A 193 20.91 -31.20 29.29
CA ARG A 193 22.04 -30.87 30.18
C ARG A 193 23.24 -31.80 29.97
N ALA A 194 23.01 -33.08 29.67
CA ALA A 194 24.08 -34.00 29.30
C ALA A 194 24.74 -33.56 27.98
N LEU A 195 23.92 -33.15 27.00
CA LEU A 195 24.38 -32.57 25.74
C LEU A 195 25.17 -31.27 25.96
N GLN A 196 24.70 -30.37 26.82
CA GLN A 196 25.40 -29.15 27.21
C GLN A 196 26.81 -29.44 27.77
N LYS A 197 26.95 -30.48 28.60
CA LYS A 197 28.27 -30.88 29.14
C LYS A 197 29.19 -31.41 28.06
N GLN A 198 28.66 -32.12 27.07
CA GLN A 198 29.44 -32.66 25.95
C GLN A 198 29.79 -31.60 24.91
N ARG A 199 28.90 -30.63 24.68
CA ARG A 199 29.06 -29.53 23.74
C ARG A 199 28.74 -28.20 24.43
N PRO A 200 29.68 -27.62 25.18
CA PRO A 200 29.44 -26.40 25.97
C PRO A 200 29.12 -25.17 25.11
N LYS A 201 29.54 -25.18 23.84
CA LYS A 201 29.27 -24.11 22.86
C LYS A 201 27.94 -24.27 22.12
N LEU A 202 27.31 -25.45 22.15
CA LEU A 202 26.08 -25.72 21.39
C LEU A 202 24.92 -24.83 21.86
N ARG A 203 24.26 -24.15 20.93
CA ARG A 203 23.05 -23.35 21.16
C ARG A 203 21.98 -23.68 20.14
N PHE A 204 20.73 -23.56 20.56
CA PHE A 204 19.57 -23.59 19.68
C PHE A 204 18.85 -22.25 19.77
N THR A 205 18.52 -21.65 18.63
CA THR A 205 17.63 -20.48 18.58
C THR A 205 16.41 -20.82 17.74
N VAL A 206 15.25 -20.78 18.37
CA VAL A 206 13.95 -20.92 17.74
C VAL A 206 13.44 -19.51 17.44
N ILE A 207 13.35 -19.16 16.17
CA ILE A 207 12.71 -17.93 15.72
C ILE A 207 11.26 -18.25 15.40
N ILE A 208 10.36 -17.59 16.11
CA ILE A 208 8.91 -17.64 15.91
C ILE A 208 8.47 -16.32 15.30
N ASP A 209 8.03 -16.33 14.05
CA ASP A 209 7.64 -15.12 13.31
C ASP A 209 6.13 -15.07 13.04
N ASP A 210 5.64 -13.89 12.63
CA ASP A 210 4.25 -13.61 12.26
C ASP A 210 3.22 -13.98 13.37
N THR A 211 3.60 -13.83 14.65
CA THR A 211 2.67 -14.11 15.77
C THR A 211 1.48 -13.16 15.84
N ASP A 212 1.63 -11.94 15.32
CA ASP A 212 0.59 -10.94 15.17
C ASP A 212 -0.44 -11.25 14.07
N ARG A 213 -0.22 -12.28 13.24
CA ARG A 213 -1.18 -12.77 12.24
C ARG A 213 -2.06 -13.93 12.72
N LEU A 214 -1.79 -14.46 13.91
CA LEU A 214 -2.51 -15.59 14.47
C LEU A 214 -3.88 -15.19 14.97
N ASP A 215 -4.80 -16.15 15.05
CA ASP A 215 -6.03 -15.95 15.81
C ASP A 215 -5.71 -15.66 17.29
N VAL A 216 -6.63 -14.97 17.96
CA VAL A 216 -6.58 -14.59 19.38
C VAL A 216 -6.19 -15.78 20.26
N ALA A 217 -6.76 -16.96 20.01
CA ALA A 217 -6.50 -18.14 20.81
C ALA A 217 -5.15 -18.81 20.49
N GLU A 218 -4.72 -18.77 19.24
CA GLU A 218 -3.44 -19.33 18.78
C GLU A 218 -2.26 -18.50 19.26
N ALA A 219 -2.38 -17.17 19.24
CA ALA A 219 -1.37 -16.25 19.76
C ALA A 219 -1.02 -16.57 21.22
N VAL A 220 -2.03 -16.82 22.06
CA VAL A 220 -1.81 -17.22 23.46
C VAL A 220 -1.14 -18.58 23.58
N GLU A 221 -1.46 -19.55 22.72
CA GLU A 221 -0.79 -20.86 22.75
C GLU A 221 0.69 -20.76 22.36
N VAL A 222 1.03 -19.93 21.37
CA VAL A 222 2.43 -19.65 21.02
C VAL A 222 3.19 -19.01 22.19
N LEU A 223 2.56 -18.09 22.92
CA LEU A 223 3.16 -17.49 24.11
C LEU A 223 3.32 -18.49 25.28
N ARG A 224 2.35 -19.38 25.49
CA ARG A 224 2.45 -20.48 26.45
C ARG A 224 3.56 -21.45 26.09
N LEU A 225 3.72 -21.71 24.79
CA LEU A 225 4.79 -22.53 24.25
C LEU A 225 6.16 -21.93 24.57
N ALA A 226 6.34 -20.65 24.23
CA ALA A 226 7.58 -19.91 24.48
C ALA A 226 7.93 -19.77 25.97
N ARG A 227 6.93 -19.85 26.87
CA ARG A 227 7.14 -19.69 28.32
C ARG A 227 7.33 -21.00 29.09
N LYS A 228 6.41 -21.95 28.98
CA LYS A 228 6.36 -23.13 29.89
C LYS A 228 6.43 -24.46 29.19
N ALA A 229 5.89 -24.58 27.98
CA ALA A 229 5.94 -25.85 27.25
C ALA A 229 7.38 -26.20 26.88
N ALA A 230 8.18 -25.22 26.49
CA ALA A 230 9.49 -25.47 25.88
C ALA A 230 10.66 -24.80 26.62
N ASP A 231 10.54 -24.57 27.94
CA ASP A 231 11.65 -24.10 28.78
C ASP A 231 12.74 -25.19 28.91
N PHE A 232 13.59 -25.25 27.88
CA PHE A 232 14.64 -26.24 27.69
C PHE A 232 16.01 -25.56 27.77
N PRO A 233 16.99 -26.16 28.48
CA PRO A 233 18.35 -25.63 28.48
C PRO A 233 18.94 -25.71 27.07
N LEU A 234 19.89 -24.82 26.77
CA LEU A 234 20.48 -24.60 25.44
C LEU A 234 19.57 -23.91 24.41
N VAL A 235 18.28 -23.69 24.71
CA VAL A 235 17.32 -23.15 23.75
C VAL A 235 16.94 -21.70 24.07
N SER A 236 17.06 -20.84 23.06
CA SER A 236 16.56 -19.47 23.06
C SER A 236 15.36 -19.36 22.10
N TYR A 237 14.27 -18.76 22.56
CA TYR A 237 13.08 -18.42 21.79
C TYR A 237 13.12 -16.94 21.43
N VAL A 238 13.02 -16.63 20.16
CA VAL A 238 12.96 -15.27 19.64
C VAL A 238 11.60 -15.13 18.98
N VAL A 239 10.71 -14.35 19.58
CA VAL A 239 9.33 -14.19 19.11
C VAL A 239 9.18 -12.81 18.50
N CYS A 240 8.81 -12.74 17.22
CA CYS A 240 8.56 -11.48 16.52
C CYS A 240 7.08 -11.13 16.65
N PHE A 241 6.75 -9.91 17.08
CA PHE A 241 5.37 -9.48 17.29
C PHE A 241 5.20 -7.97 17.14
N ASP A 242 3.96 -7.53 16.87
CA ASP A 242 3.52 -6.16 17.10
C ASP A 242 2.96 -6.04 18.52
N GLY A 243 3.59 -5.20 19.36
CA GLY A 243 3.25 -5.10 20.77
C GLY A 243 1.82 -4.63 21.03
N ARG A 244 1.24 -3.80 20.15
CA ARG A 244 -0.15 -3.34 20.30
C ARG A 244 -1.13 -4.45 19.95
N ILE A 245 -0.90 -5.13 18.83
CA ILE A 245 -1.77 -6.20 18.34
C ILE A 245 -1.76 -7.38 19.30
N LEU A 246 -0.57 -7.87 19.66
CA LEU A 246 -0.41 -9.04 20.50
C LEU A 246 -0.93 -8.79 21.93
N SER A 247 -0.68 -7.61 22.50
CA SER A 247 -1.25 -7.24 23.80
C SER A 247 -2.78 -7.27 23.76
N LYS A 248 -3.38 -6.77 22.68
CA LYS A 248 -4.83 -6.75 22.54
C LYS A 248 -5.42 -8.16 22.38
N GLN A 249 -4.77 -9.02 21.60
CA GLN A 249 -5.15 -10.42 21.47
C GLN A 249 -5.11 -11.13 22.84
N VAL A 250 -4.07 -10.90 23.63
CA VAL A 250 -3.94 -11.48 24.98
C VAL A 250 -5.05 -11.00 25.92
N GLU A 251 -5.36 -9.70 25.92
CA GLU A 251 -6.47 -9.12 26.69
C GLU A 251 -7.79 -9.82 26.38
N THR A 252 -8.09 -9.97 25.09
CA THR A 252 -9.32 -10.63 24.62
C THR A 252 -9.34 -12.11 24.96
N ALA A 253 -8.26 -12.84 24.71
CA ALA A 253 -8.20 -14.28 24.93
C ALA A 253 -8.30 -14.70 26.40
N LEU A 254 -7.65 -13.93 27.29
CA LEU A 254 -7.55 -14.26 28.70
C LEU A 254 -8.54 -13.47 29.58
N SER A 255 -9.32 -12.56 28.99
CA SER A 255 -10.23 -11.66 29.72
C SER A 255 -9.51 -10.88 30.83
N ILE A 256 -8.31 -10.36 30.52
CA ILE A 256 -7.50 -9.56 31.45
C ILE A 256 -7.48 -8.09 31.01
N SER A 257 -7.22 -7.19 31.96
CA SER A 257 -7.23 -5.74 31.71
C SER A 257 -5.94 -5.20 31.08
N ASN A 258 -4.82 -5.91 31.20
CA ASN A 258 -3.52 -5.45 30.71
C ASN A 258 -2.73 -6.58 30.04
N GLY A 259 -2.77 -6.64 28.71
CA GLY A 259 -2.02 -7.62 27.93
C GLY A 259 -0.51 -7.40 27.99
N ARG A 260 -0.06 -6.16 28.16
CA ARG A 260 1.37 -5.81 28.18
C ARG A 260 2.09 -6.38 29.39
N GLU A 261 1.47 -6.31 30.57
CA GLU A 261 2.00 -6.94 31.79
C GLU A 261 2.12 -8.47 31.64
N TYR A 262 1.20 -9.09 30.89
CA TYR A 262 1.30 -10.51 30.58
C TYR A 262 2.50 -10.82 29.68
N LEU A 263 2.77 -9.99 28.66
CA LEU A 263 3.93 -10.14 27.78
C LEU A 263 5.26 -9.97 28.54
N GLU A 264 5.34 -9.02 29.49
CA GLU A 264 6.51 -8.83 30.36
C GLU A 264 6.84 -10.08 31.22
N ARG A 265 5.83 -10.91 31.52
CA ARG A 265 6.02 -12.18 32.24
C ARG A 265 6.49 -13.33 31.35
N ILE A 266 6.45 -13.15 30.03
CA ILE A 266 6.85 -14.14 29.02
C ILE A 266 8.23 -13.83 28.48
N PHE A 267 8.44 -12.59 28.05
CA PHE A 267 9.70 -12.12 27.49
C PHE A 267 10.63 -11.69 28.62
N GLN A 268 11.79 -12.35 28.70
CA GLN A 268 12.85 -11.97 29.62
C GLN A 268 13.50 -10.66 29.18
N ASP A 269 13.60 -10.46 27.85
CA ASP A 269 14.07 -9.22 27.23
C ASP A 269 13.27 -8.94 25.95
N VAL A 270 13.12 -7.67 25.59
CA VAL A 270 12.45 -7.24 24.35
C VAL A 270 13.36 -6.28 23.60
N VAL A 271 13.62 -6.60 22.34
CA VAL A 271 14.36 -5.76 21.41
C VAL A 271 13.36 -5.01 20.55
N HIS A 272 13.37 -3.68 20.61
CA HIS A 272 12.50 -2.84 19.82
C HIS A 272 13.17 -2.44 18.51
N ILE A 273 12.57 -2.78 17.37
CA ILE A 273 13.05 -2.28 16.08
C ILE A 273 12.77 -0.78 16.02
N PRO A 274 13.80 0.06 15.82
CA PRO A 274 13.59 1.50 15.80
C PRO A 274 12.73 1.89 14.59
N PRO A 275 11.86 2.92 14.74
CA PRO A 275 11.19 3.51 13.59
C PRO A 275 12.25 4.07 12.62
N GLN A 276 11.97 3.95 11.33
CA GLN A 276 12.90 4.39 10.30
C GLN A 276 12.85 5.91 10.14
N GLU A 277 14.00 6.52 9.91
CA GLU A 277 14.08 7.96 9.67
C GLU A 277 13.32 8.31 8.38
N PRO A 278 12.43 9.32 8.38
CA PRO A 278 11.64 9.64 7.20
C PRO A 278 12.50 9.92 5.95
N PHE A 279 13.67 10.52 6.10
CA PHE A 279 14.57 10.76 4.98
C PHE A 279 15.19 9.48 4.41
N ALA A 280 15.44 8.46 5.25
CA ALA A 280 15.96 7.17 4.81
C ALA A 280 14.93 6.45 3.92
N LEU A 281 13.66 6.48 4.32
CA LEU A 281 12.54 5.95 3.51
C LEU A 281 12.42 6.68 2.17
N ARG A 282 12.47 8.01 2.18
CA ARG A 282 12.45 8.82 0.94
C ARG A 282 13.63 8.52 0.04
N ARG A 283 14.83 8.44 0.59
CA ARG A 283 16.06 8.10 -0.15
C ARG A 283 15.96 6.71 -0.77
N TYR A 284 15.45 5.74 -0.02
CA TYR A 284 15.24 4.38 -0.52
C TYR A 284 14.25 4.37 -1.70
N LEU A 285 13.11 5.06 -1.56
CA LEU A 285 12.13 5.19 -2.65
C LEU A 285 12.75 5.86 -3.89
N LYS A 286 13.45 6.99 -3.71
CA LYS A 286 14.13 7.70 -4.81
C LYS A 286 15.11 6.77 -5.55
N ARG A 287 15.84 5.91 -4.82
CA ARG A 287 16.77 4.95 -5.42
C ARG A 287 16.04 3.86 -6.21
N LEU A 288 14.98 3.28 -5.66
CA LEU A 288 14.17 2.28 -6.36
C LEU A 288 13.56 2.86 -7.63
N LEU A 289 12.93 4.05 -7.55
CA LEU A 289 12.34 4.71 -8.71
C LEU A 289 13.39 5.08 -9.76
N ARG A 290 14.56 5.62 -9.38
CA ARG A 290 15.65 5.90 -10.33
C ARG A 290 16.15 4.65 -11.06
N SER A 291 16.14 3.49 -10.39
CA SER A 291 16.56 2.23 -11.01
C SER A 291 15.54 1.68 -12.01
N SER A 292 14.26 2.00 -11.85
CA SER A 292 13.16 1.49 -12.68
C SER A 292 12.68 2.48 -13.74
N PHE A 293 12.81 3.78 -13.48
CA PHE A 293 12.21 4.90 -14.20
C PHE A 293 13.22 6.05 -14.33
N GLN A 294 14.39 5.74 -14.92
CA GLN A 294 15.51 6.70 -14.97
C GLN A 294 15.14 7.96 -15.76
N ASN A 295 14.38 7.82 -16.84
CA ASN A 295 14.00 8.95 -17.70
C ASN A 295 13.05 9.89 -16.97
N GLU A 296 12.05 9.35 -16.28
CA GLU A 296 11.05 10.10 -15.53
C GLU A 296 11.66 10.76 -14.27
N MET A 297 12.64 10.11 -13.64
CA MET A 297 13.32 10.63 -12.45
C MET A 297 14.39 11.69 -12.74
N ASN A 298 14.83 11.83 -13.99
CA ASN A 298 15.81 12.83 -14.42
C ASN A 298 15.14 14.09 -14.97
N GLY A 299 14.14 14.62 -14.24
CA GLY A 299 13.23 15.70 -14.65
C GLY A 299 13.78 16.63 -15.74
N GLN A 300 13.02 16.76 -16.82
CA GLN A 300 13.47 17.43 -18.06
C GLN A 300 13.69 18.93 -17.89
N ASP A 301 13.08 19.55 -16.88
CA ASP A 301 13.20 20.96 -16.54
C ASP A 301 13.18 21.21 -15.00
N ASN A 302 13.36 22.48 -14.62
CA ASN A 302 13.36 22.91 -13.22
C ASN A 302 12.01 22.67 -12.52
N GLU A 303 10.91 22.69 -13.27
CA GLU A 303 9.57 22.54 -12.74
C GLU A 303 9.30 21.09 -12.35
N ALA A 304 9.61 20.15 -13.24
CA ALA A 304 9.55 18.72 -12.97
C ALA A 304 10.43 18.33 -11.77
N GLN A 305 11.62 18.94 -11.63
CA GLN A 305 12.48 18.72 -10.47
C GLN A 305 11.85 19.22 -9.17
N TYR A 306 11.32 20.45 -9.16
CA TYR A 306 10.61 21.00 -8.00
C TYR A 306 9.42 20.12 -7.60
N ARG A 307 8.65 19.63 -8.57
CA ARG A 307 7.49 18.77 -8.30
C ARG A 307 7.88 17.40 -7.75
N LEU A 308 8.97 16.81 -8.23
CA LEU A 308 9.54 15.61 -7.61
C LEU A 308 9.91 15.87 -6.15
N GLU A 309 10.54 17.01 -5.83
CA GLU A 309 10.85 17.39 -4.45
C GLU A 309 9.59 17.54 -3.60
N VAL A 310 8.53 18.18 -4.11
CA VAL A 310 7.25 18.28 -3.41
C VAL A 310 6.67 16.89 -3.13
N VAL A 311 6.62 16.00 -4.12
CA VAL A 311 6.10 14.64 -3.94
C VAL A 311 6.92 13.86 -2.91
N PHE A 312 8.25 13.88 -3.00
CA PHE A 312 9.05 13.10 -2.07
C PHE A 312 9.09 13.73 -0.67
N ASP A 313 9.45 15.00 -0.55
CA ASP A 313 9.79 15.60 0.74
C ASP A 313 8.55 16.03 1.52
N ARG A 314 7.48 16.47 0.86
CA ARG A 314 6.21 16.79 1.52
C ARG A 314 5.36 15.54 1.70
N TRP A 315 4.94 14.92 0.59
CA TRP A 315 3.99 13.81 0.64
C TRP A 315 4.65 12.52 1.11
N GLY A 316 5.79 12.15 0.53
CA GLY A 316 6.56 10.99 0.97
C GLY A 316 7.03 11.12 2.42
N GLY A 317 7.42 12.33 2.86
CA GLY A 317 7.80 12.60 4.24
C GLY A 317 6.67 12.41 5.26
N ALA A 318 5.43 12.74 4.89
CA ALA A 318 4.26 12.56 5.76
C ALA A 318 3.69 11.14 5.73
N LEU A 319 3.80 10.44 4.59
CA LEU A 319 3.04 9.22 4.32
C LEU A 319 3.85 7.93 4.38
N LEU A 320 5.15 7.97 4.09
CA LEU A 320 6.03 6.82 4.19
C LEU A 320 6.49 6.66 5.64
N ASN A 321 5.94 5.66 6.32
CA ASN A 321 6.23 5.41 7.73
C ASN A 321 7.05 4.14 7.94
N THR A 322 7.07 3.25 6.95
CA THR A 322 7.72 1.95 7.05
C THR A 322 8.45 1.57 5.76
N PRO A 323 9.48 0.71 5.81
CA PRO A 323 10.10 0.12 4.62
C PRO A 323 9.09 -0.52 3.66
N ARG A 324 8.06 -1.14 4.23
CA ARG A 324 6.96 -1.77 3.48
C ARG A 324 6.16 -0.75 2.65
N ASP A 325 5.93 0.44 3.18
CA ASP A 325 5.27 1.51 2.42
C ASP A 325 6.07 1.87 1.16
N VAL A 326 7.40 1.95 1.28
CA VAL A 326 8.31 2.26 0.17
C VAL A 326 8.26 1.18 -0.91
N VAL A 327 8.40 -0.09 -0.51
CA VAL A 327 8.38 -1.22 -1.44
C VAL A 327 7.02 -1.32 -2.14
N ARG A 328 5.91 -1.17 -1.41
CA ARG A 328 4.56 -1.23 -1.99
C ARG A 328 4.28 -0.08 -2.95
N LEU A 329 4.74 1.14 -2.63
CA LEU A 329 4.59 2.27 -3.53
C LEU A 329 5.39 2.05 -4.81
N HIS A 330 6.66 1.64 -4.69
CA HIS A 330 7.50 1.33 -5.84
C HIS A 330 6.86 0.25 -6.72
N GLN A 331 6.37 -0.85 -6.13
CA GLN A 331 5.66 -1.91 -6.85
C GLN A 331 4.38 -1.42 -7.53
N ALA A 332 3.58 -0.59 -6.86
CA ALA A 332 2.36 -0.03 -7.43
C ALA A 332 2.68 0.81 -8.66
N VAL A 333 3.73 1.64 -8.60
CA VAL A 333 4.20 2.44 -9.74
C VAL A 333 4.79 1.53 -10.83
N GLN A 334 5.62 0.54 -10.44
CA GLN A 334 6.24 -0.43 -11.36
C GLN A 334 5.21 -1.17 -12.21
N LEU A 335 4.09 -1.58 -11.60
CA LEU A 335 3.04 -2.31 -12.28
C LEU A 335 2.15 -1.43 -13.15
N ALA A 336 1.83 -0.23 -12.67
CA ALA A 336 0.75 0.55 -13.25
C ALA A 336 1.23 1.68 -14.18
N TRP A 337 2.44 2.23 -13.98
CA TRP A 337 2.97 3.30 -14.83
C TRP A 337 3.06 2.94 -16.32
N PRO A 338 3.50 1.73 -16.72
CA PRO A 338 3.59 1.37 -18.14
C PRO A 338 2.24 1.39 -18.87
N GLU A 339 1.13 1.28 -18.14
CA GLU A 339 -0.22 1.28 -18.68
C GLU A 339 -0.84 2.70 -18.69
N VAL A 340 -0.22 3.67 -18.03
CA VAL A 340 -0.67 5.07 -18.07
C VAL A 340 -0.38 5.65 -19.45
N PRO A 341 -1.30 6.46 -20.05
CA PRO A 341 -1.06 7.09 -21.34
C PRO A 341 0.29 7.84 -21.43
N GLU A 342 0.95 7.72 -22.58
CA GLU A 342 2.24 8.36 -22.81
C GLU A 342 2.16 9.90 -22.63
N GLY A 343 3.19 10.47 -22.01
CA GLY A 343 3.26 11.89 -21.71
C GLY A 343 2.44 12.34 -20.51
N SER A 344 1.73 11.44 -19.81
CA SER A 344 1.17 11.73 -18.50
C SER A 344 2.27 12.14 -17.52
N ASP A 345 1.89 12.91 -16.52
CA ASP A 345 2.79 13.37 -15.48
C ASP A 345 3.11 12.30 -14.42
N PHE A 346 4.40 12.02 -14.25
CA PHE A 346 4.89 10.98 -13.33
C PHE A 346 4.77 11.36 -11.85
N CYS A 347 4.92 12.64 -11.50
CA CYS A 347 4.83 13.11 -10.12
C CYS A 347 3.41 12.96 -9.58
N ASP A 348 2.42 13.38 -10.37
CA ASP A 348 1.01 13.25 -10.05
C ASP A 348 0.63 11.76 -9.91
N PHE A 349 1.21 10.89 -10.74
CA PHE A 349 0.98 9.45 -10.66
C PHE A 349 1.57 8.82 -9.38
N ILE A 350 2.82 9.13 -9.03
CA ILE A 350 3.42 8.68 -7.77
C ILE A 350 2.58 9.13 -6.58
N TRP A 351 2.17 10.41 -6.58
CA TRP A 351 1.33 10.95 -5.53
C TRP A 351 -0.02 10.21 -5.44
N LEU A 352 -0.68 9.96 -6.58
CA LEU A 352 -1.94 9.24 -6.62
C LEU A 352 -1.80 7.82 -6.07
N GLN A 353 -0.73 7.09 -6.43
CA GLN A 353 -0.47 5.75 -5.88
C GLN A 353 -0.17 5.79 -4.38
N LEU A 354 0.56 6.80 -3.91
CA LEU A 354 0.85 7.00 -2.49
C LEU A 354 -0.45 7.27 -1.69
N VAL A 355 -1.32 8.14 -2.20
CA VAL A 355 -2.64 8.43 -1.62
C VAL A 355 -3.53 7.19 -1.64
N LYS A 356 -3.56 6.43 -2.75
CA LYS A 356 -4.30 5.16 -2.87
C LYS A 356 -3.91 4.15 -1.79
N LEU A 357 -2.61 4.01 -1.53
CA LEU A 357 -2.08 3.03 -0.56
C LEU A 357 -2.33 3.43 0.90
N LYS A 358 -2.27 4.72 1.21
CA LYS A 358 -2.35 5.21 2.60
C LYS A 358 -3.75 5.67 3.00
N TRP A 359 -4.50 6.24 2.07
CA TRP A 359 -5.80 6.89 2.31
C TRP A 359 -6.81 6.61 1.18
N PRO A 360 -7.41 5.40 1.12
CA PRO A 360 -8.35 5.04 0.08
C PRO A 360 -9.58 5.96 -0.03
N GLU A 361 -10.06 6.48 1.10
CA GLU A 361 -11.17 7.45 1.14
C GLU A 361 -10.79 8.77 0.45
N PHE A 362 -9.56 9.26 0.67
CA PHE A 362 -9.09 10.48 0.01
C PHE A 362 -8.83 10.24 -1.47
N HIS A 363 -8.28 9.08 -1.84
CA HIS A 363 -8.18 8.67 -3.25
C HIS A 363 -9.54 8.69 -3.96
N ALA A 364 -10.59 8.15 -3.32
CA ALA A 364 -11.95 8.18 -3.87
C ALA A 364 -12.50 9.60 -4.00
N TRP A 365 -12.22 10.47 -3.00
CA TRP A 365 -12.57 11.89 -3.08
C TRP A 365 -11.85 12.58 -4.26
N VAL A 366 -10.55 12.34 -4.43
CA VAL A 366 -9.75 12.90 -5.55
C VAL A 366 -10.32 12.46 -6.88
N GLN A 367 -10.66 11.17 -7.03
CA GLN A 367 -11.26 10.65 -8.26
C GLN A 367 -12.57 11.36 -8.60
N ASN A 368 -13.47 11.52 -7.62
CA ASN A 368 -14.71 12.26 -7.82
C ASN A 368 -14.45 13.74 -8.12
N TYR A 369 -13.45 14.34 -7.47
CA TYR A 369 -13.08 15.73 -7.69
C TYR A 369 -12.65 15.98 -9.15
N VAL A 370 -11.64 15.24 -9.64
CA VAL A 370 -11.09 15.43 -10.99
C VAL A 370 -12.09 15.07 -12.09
N GLN A 371 -13.00 14.12 -11.83
CA GLN A 371 -14.10 13.78 -12.74
C GLN A 371 -15.02 14.98 -13.01
N ASN A 372 -15.17 15.89 -12.06
CA ASN A 372 -16.07 17.03 -12.16
C ASN A 372 -15.37 18.33 -12.60
N VAL A 373 -14.03 18.37 -12.67
CA VAL A 373 -13.28 19.58 -13.07
C VAL A 373 -13.74 20.13 -14.42
N GLY A 374 -13.96 19.25 -15.42
CA GLY A 374 -14.48 19.65 -16.73
C GLY A 374 -15.87 20.29 -16.67
N SER A 375 -16.80 19.74 -15.88
CA SER A 375 -18.15 20.28 -15.74
C SER A 375 -18.17 21.70 -15.16
N TYR A 376 -17.24 22.01 -14.25
CA TYR A 376 -17.12 23.34 -13.65
C TYR A 376 -16.43 24.36 -14.56
N ARG A 377 -15.63 23.92 -15.54
CA ARG A 377 -15.04 24.78 -16.57
C ARG A 377 -16.12 25.42 -17.45
N ASP A 378 -17.04 24.60 -17.96
CA ASP A 378 -18.00 25.00 -19.01
C ASP A 378 -19.21 25.78 -18.47
N ARG A 379 -19.22 26.11 -17.16
CA ARG A 379 -20.39 26.63 -16.42
C ARG A 379 -21.65 25.76 -16.58
N GLY A 380 -21.49 24.50 -17.03
CA GLY A 380 -22.52 23.48 -17.11
C GLY A 380 -22.83 22.94 -15.71
N ARG A 381 -23.47 23.78 -14.89
CA ARG A 381 -23.67 23.62 -13.43
C ARG A 381 -23.79 22.17 -12.93
N PRO A 382 -22.98 21.86 -11.91
CA PRO A 382 -23.47 21.50 -10.59
C PRO A 382 -23.46 22.76 -9.70
N GLY A 383 -24.54 23.05 -8.97
CA GLY A 383 -24.73 24.34 -8.28
C GLY A 383 -23.68 24.64 -7.20
N ASP A 384 -23.61 25.89 -6.70
CA ASP A 384 -22.68 26.34 -5.64
C ASP A 384 -22.68 25.42 -4.40
N ALA A 385 -23.82 24.78 -4.12
CA ALA A 385 -23.98 23.80 -3.05
C ALA A 385 -23.09 22.55 -3.21
N GLU A 386 -22.84 22.08 -4.45
CA GLU A 386 -22.00 20.90 -4.71
C GLU A 386 -20.51 21.23 -4.55
N SER A 387 -20.07 22.41 -4.99
CA SER A 387 -18.70 22.89 -4.75
C SER A 387 -18.43 23.01 -3.25
N ALA A 388 -19.30 23.69 -2.50
CA ALA A 388 -19.16 23.83 -1.05
C ALA A 388 -19.20 22.46 -0.34
N THR A 389 -19.99 21.50 -0.83
CA THR A 389 -20.03 20.13 -0.29
C THR A 389 -18.72 19.39 -0.53
N ALA A 390 -18.18 19.45 -1.76
CA ALA A 390 -16.92 18.82 -2.11
C ALA A 390 -15.76 19.38 -1.27
N GLY A 391 -15.69 20.70 -1.10
CA GLY A 391 -14.64 21.33 -0.29
C GLY A 391 -14.80 21.09 1.21
N LYS A 392 -16.02 21.05 1.77
CA LYS A 392 -16.24 20.59 3.15
C LYS A 392 -15.79 19.15 3.35
N GLY A 393 -16.08 18.27 2.38
CA GLY A 393 -15.59 16.90 2.37
C GLY A 393 -14.06 16.83 2.42
N LEU A 394 -13.38 17.65 1.61
CA LEU A 394 -11.92 17.78 1.64
C LEU A 394 -11.42 18.22 3.01
N LEU A 395 -11.94 19.32 3.55
CA LEU A 395 -11.48 19.87 4.84
C LEU A 395 -11.67 18.86 5.99
N THR A 396 -12.77 18.10 5.97
CA THR A 396 -13.02 17.02 6.96
C THR A 396 -11.97 15.91 6.86
N LEU A 397 -11.62 15.50 5.64
CA LEU A 397 -10.55 14.53 5.41
C LEU A 397 -9.20 15.07 5.88
N LEU A 398 -8.86 16.32 5.53
CA LEU A 398 -7.61 16.96 5.94
C LEU A 398 -7.50 17.11 7.45
N GLU A 399 -8.58 17.44 8.15
CA GLU A 399 -8.59 17.52 9.61
C GLU A 399 -8.28 16.16 10.24
N ARG A 400 -8.93 15.09 9.75
CA ARG A 400 -8.69 13.71 10.22
C ARG A 400 -7.25 13.25 10.00
N PHE A 401 -6.59 13.71 8.94
CA PHE A 401 -5.20 13.38 8.64
C PHE A 401 -4.18 14.31 9.32
N GLY A 402 -4.63 15.38 9.98
CA GLY A 402 -3.74 16.40 10.54
C GLY A 402 -3.10 17.30 9.47
N TRP A 403 -3.70 17.41 8.28
CA TRP A 403 -3.21 18.17 7.12
C TRP A 403 -3.88 19.53 6.95
N HIS A 404 -4.27 20.15 8.05
CA HIS A 404 -4.89 21.47 8.07
C HIS A 404 -3.85 22.62 7.94
N GLU A 405 -2.56 22.29 7.96
CA GLU A 405 -1.49 23.26 7.77
C GLU A 405 -1.38 23.74 6.32
N ARG A 406 -0.97 25.00 6.15
CA ARG A 406 -0.78 25.63 4.83
C ARG A 406 0.16 24.85 3.91
N LEU A 407 1.11 24.11 4.48
CA LEU A 407 2.04 23.27 3.73
C LEU A 407 1.30 22.19 2.91
N PHE A 408 0.32 21.50 3.50
CA PHE A 408 -0.42 20.45 2.79
C PHE A 408 -1.40 21.05 1.78
N LEU A 409 -2.10 22.13 2.14
CA LEU A 409 -3.01 22.83 1.22
C LEU A 409 -2.28 23.33 -0.04
N SER A 410 -1.12 23.98 0.13
CA SER A 410 -0.30 24.38 -1.02
C SER A 410 0.27 23.21 -1.81
N GLY A 411 0.36 22.02 -1.21
CA GLY A 411 0.83 20.81 -1.90
C GLY A 411 -0.28 20.13 -2.69
N LEU A 412 -1.53 20.32 -2.27
CA LEU A 412 -2.71 19.85 -2.99
C LEU A 412 -2.99 20.73 -4.19
N ASP A 413 -2.86 22.04 -4.02
CA ASP A 413 -3.00 23.02 -5.09
C ASP A 413 -2.02 22.77 -6.25
N GLU A 414 -0.80 22.30 -5.92
CA GLU A 414 0.17 21.90 -6.93
C GLU A 414 -0.33 20.72 -7.78
N ILE A 415 -1.21 19.86 -7.28
CA ILE A 415 -1.62 18.59 -7.92
C ILE A 415 -3.05 18.62 -8.44
N LEU A 416 -3.92 19.45 -7.84
CA LEU A 416 -5.34 19.55 -8.15
C LEU A 416 -5.70 21.02 -8.38
N PRO A 417 -6.32 21.36 -9.52
CA PRO A 417 -6.67 22.74 -9.85
C PRO A 417 -7.83 23.24 -9.01
N GLY A 418 -7.97 24.56 -8.86
CA GLY A 418 -9.15 25.19 -8.29
C GLY A 418 -9.21 25.12 -6.76
N LEU A 419 -8.06 24.93 -6.11
CA LEU A 419 -7.92 24.84 -4.65
C LEU A 419 -7.23 26.07 -4.02
N LYS A 420 -6.63 26.98 -4.80
CA LYS A 420 -5.89 28.18 -4.30
C LYS A 420 -6.63 29.04 -3.30
N GLN A 421 -7.94 29.19 -3.50
CA GLN A 421 -8.80 30.01 -2.64
C GLN A 421 -9.30 29.26 -1.41
N LEU A 422 -9.09 27.95 -1.33
CA LEU A 422 -9.47 27.16 -0.16
C LEU A 422 -8.70 27.67 1.07
N ARG A 423 -9.45 27.98 2.13
CA ARG A 423 -8.89 28.37 3.42
C ARG A 423 -9.40 27.43 4.49
N TYR A 424 -8.47 26.90 5.30
CA TYR A 424 -8.86 26.23 6.52
C TYR A 424 -9.32 27.29 7.52
N SER A 425 -10.62 27.34 7.82
CA SER A 425 -11.18 28.17 8.89
C SER A 425 -12.02 27.28 9.81
N ARG A 426 -11.82 27.39 11.12
CA ARG A 426 -12.68 26.72 12.12
C ARG A 426 -14.14 27.20 12.05
N GLU A 427 -14.40 28.34 11.42
CA GLU A 427 -15.74 28.91 11.24
C GLU A 427 -16.39 28.50 9.90
N GLY A 428 -15.67 27.77 9.03
CA GLY A 428 -16.24 27.09 7.85
C GLY A 428 -16.71 27.98 6.68
N THR A 429 -16.31 29.26 6.66
CA THR A 429 -16.86 30.26 5.72
C THR A 429 -16.31 30.21 4.30
N ASP A 430 -15.14 29.61 4.06
CA ASP A 430 -14.47 29.64 2.75
C ASP A 430 -14.01 28.23 2.32
N SER A 431 -15.00 27.39 2.04
CA SER A 431 -14.84 25.96 1.69
C SER A 431 -15.16 25.66 0.23
N GLU A 432 -15.28 26.69 -0.61
CA GLU A 432 -15.57 26.50 -2.03
C GLU A 432 -14.30 26.04 -2.77
N VAL A 433 -14.50 25.10 -3.69
CA VAL A 433 -13.47 24.54 -4.57
C VAL A 433 -13.90 24.74 -6.04
N PHE A 434 -13.04 24.35 -6.99
CA PHE A 434 -13.26 24.60 -8.43
C PHE A 434 -13.24 26.09 -8.78
N LYS A 435 -12.51 26.89 -7.99
CA LYS A 435 -12.26 28.31 -8.28
C LYS A 435 -10.95 28.45 -9.04
N PHE A 436 -11.03 28.36 -10.36
CA PHE A 436 -9.85 28.34 -11.22
C PHE A 436 -9.30 29.75 -11.47
N GLU A 437 -7.99 29.89 -11.38
CA GLU A 437 -7.27 31.07 -11.85
C GLU A 437 -7.14 31.05 -13.38
N GLN A 438 -6.93 32.22 -13.98
CA GLN A 438 -6.68 32.32 -15.41
C GLN A 438 -5.39 31.57 -15.78
N GLY A 439 -5.45 30.69 -16.79
CA GLY A 439 -4.29 29.90 -17.21
C GLY A 439 -4.10 28.59 -16.43
N GLU A 440 -4.86 28.36 -15.35
CA GLU A 440 -4.64 27.21 -14.47
C GLU A 440 -5.00 25.89 -15.16
N LEU A 441 -6.19 25.79 -15.73
CA LEU A 441 -6.62 24.57 -16.42
C LEU A 441 -5.80 24.32 -17.68
N GLU A 442 -5.41 25.36 -18.42
CA GLU A 442 -4.51 25.23 -19.57
C GLU A 442 -3.15 24.67 -19.16
N TYR A 443 -2.63 25.06 -17.99
CA TYR A 443 -1.40 24.52 -17.44
C TYR A 443 -1.51 23.01 -17.12
N PHE A 444 -2.63 22.57 -16.52
CA PHE A 444 -2.87 21.14 -16.27
C PHE A 444 -3.07 20.34 -17.57
N GLU A 445 -3.79 20.90 -18.56
CA GLU A 445 -3.98 20.30 -19.89
C GLU A 445 -2.65 20.12 -20.63
N ARG A 446 -1.82 21.17 -20.68
CA ARG A 446 -0.54 21.14 -21.39
C ARG A 446 0.40 20.05 -20.86
N GLY A 447 0.39 19.85 -19.54
CA GLY A 447 1.21 18.82 -18.89
C GLY A 447 0.56 17.43 -18.83
N ARG A 448 -0.62 17.23 -19.44
CA ARG A 448 -1.42 15.99 -19.36
C ARG A 448 -1.56 15.48 -17.91
N ARG A 449 -1.72 16.44 -16.99
CA ARG A 449 -1.64 16.24 -15.54
C ARG A 449 -2.89 15.57 -14.98
N LEU A 450 -2.81 15.07 -13.74
CA LEU A 450 -3.95 14.43 -13.08
C LEU A 450 -5.18 15.34 -12.99
N GLY A 451 -4.97 16.64 -12.78
CA GLY A 451 -6.03 17.64 -12.70
C GLY A 451 -6.63 18.06 -14.04
N SER A 452 -6.13 17.56 -15.18
CA SER A 452 -6.64 17.95 -16.50
C SER A 452 -8.03 17.35 -16.76
N PRO A 453 -9.01 18.16 -17.22
CA PRO A 453 -10.31 17.68 -17.69
C PRO A 453 -10.23 16.51 -18.70
N SER A 454 -9.25 16.55 -19.61
CA SER A 454 -9.12 15.59 -20.71
C SER A 454 -8.30 14.34 -20.34
N HIS A 455 -7.38 14.44 -19.39
CA HIS A 455 -6.36 13.40 -19.15
C HIS A 455 -6.51 12.65 -17.83
N TRP A 456 -7.26 13.17 -16.84
CA TRP A 456 -7.37 12.57 -15.50
C TRP A 456 -7.73 11.09 -15.51
N ARG A 457 -8.58 10.65 -16.44
CA ARG A 457 -9.05 9.26 -16.52
C ARG A 457 -7.92 8.28 -16.78
N GLY A 458 -6.88 8.69 -17.51
CA GLY A 458 -5.70 7.87 -17.80
C GLY A 458 -5.00 7.37 -16.53
N TYR A 459 -5.02 8.17 -15.46
CA TYR A 459 -4.40 7.84 -14.17
C TYR A 459 -5.15 6.77 -13.38
N PHE A 460 -6.46 6.58 -13.63
CA PHE A 460 -7.31 5.63 -12.91
C PHE A 460 -7.66 4.40 -13.73
N ALA A 461 -7.98 4.59 -15.00
CA ALA A 461 -8.45 3.54 -15.89
C ALA A 461 -7.33 2.93 -16.75
N PHE A 462 -6.13 3.52 -16.72
CA PHE A 462 -5.00 3.14 -17.60
C PHE A 462 -5.37 3.17 -19.10
N ALA A 463 -6.36 3.97 -19.43
CA ALA A 463 -6.89 4.13 -20.76
C ALA A 463 -7.58 5.49 -20.86
N LEU A 464 -7.45 6.12 -22.03
CA LEU A 464 -8.30 7.24 -22.39
C LEU A 464 -9.77 6.77 -22.48
N PRO A 465 -10.75 7.65 -22.21
CA PRO A 465 -12.16 7.31 -22.42
C PRO A 465 -12.38 6.74 -23.83
N THR A 466 -13.24 5.73 -23.97
CA THR A 466 -13.60 5.16 -25.29
C THR A 466 -14.09 6.22 -26.28
N TYR A 467 -14.60 7.33 -25.75
CA TYR A 467 -15.15 8.46 -26.50
C TYR A 467 -14.25 9.72 -26.49
N ALA A 468 -13.00 9.60 -26.02
CA ALA A 468 -12.06 10.72 -26.09
C ALA A 468 -11.46 10.87 -27.48
N VAL A 469 -11.27 12.13 -27.89
CA VAL A 469 -10.47 12.48 -29.07
C VAL A 469 -9.00 12.35 -28.70
N LYS A 470 -8.22 11.60 -29.48
CA LYS A 470 -6.78 11.38 -29.22
C LYS A 470 -5.98 12.62 -29.62
N ASP A 471 -4.86 12.84 -28.94
CA ASP A 471 -3.92 13.93 -29.26
C ASP A 471 -3.40 13.86 -30.68
N SER A 472 -3.17 12.64 -31.20
CA SER A 472 -2.76 12.44 -32.60
C SER A 472 -3.81 12.96 -33.59
N GLU A 473 -5.09 12.88 -33.25
CA GLU A 473 -6.17 13.34 -34.13
C GLU A 473 -6.27 14.87 -34.14
N LEU A 474 -6.05 15.52 -32.98
CA LEU A 474 -5.95 16.96 -32.87
C LEU A 474 -4.73 17.49 -33.64
N LEU A 475 -3.55 16.88 -33.45
CA LEU A 475 -2.32 17.25 -34.15
C LEU A 475 -2.44 17.02 -35.66
N GLU A 476 -3.07 15.92 -36.09
CA GLU A 476 -3.30 15.66 -37.51
C GLU A 476 -4.25 16.69 -38.13
N LEU A 477 -5.32 17.06 -37.41
CA LEU A 477 -6.23 18.11 -37.86
C LEU A 477 -5.50 19.45 -38.03
N ARG A 478 -4.69 19.85 -37.05
CA ARG A 478 -3.90 21.10 -37.11
C ARG A 478 -2.94 21.10 -38.29
N ALA A 479 -2.19 20.02 -38.47
CA ALA A 479 -1.27 19.87 -39.60
C ALA A 479 -2.00 19.90 -40.94
N ALA A 480 -3.18 19.28 -41.02
CA ALA A 480 -4.03 19.31 -42.22
C ALA A 480 -4.60 20.71 -42.49
N CYS A 481 -4.96 21.49 -41.47
CA CYS A 481 -5.44 22.87 -41.66
C CYS A 481 -4.41 23.75 -42.37
N LYS A 482 -3.10 23.56 -42.11
CA LYS A 482 -2.04 24.31 -42.80
C LYS A 482 -1.83 23.92 -44.27
N SER A 483 -2.02 22.64 -44.58
CA SER A 483 -1.48 22.05 -45.81
C SER A 483 -2.53 21.52 -46.78
N ASP A 484 -3.66 21.04 -46.27
CA ASP A 484 -4.72 20.41 -47.05
C ASP A 484 -6.09 20.58 -46.34
N PRO A 485 -6.81 21.68 -46.64
CA PRO A 485 -8.12 21.94 -46.06
C PRO A 485 -9.18 20.87 -46.37
N ASP A 486 -9.04 20.13 -47.47
CA ASP A 486 -9.97 19.04 -47.80
C ASP A 486 -9.72 17.81 -46.92
N LYS A 487 -8.45 17.48 -46.65
CA LYS A 487 -8.09 16.47 -45.64
C LYS A 487 -8.60 16.85 -44.26
N ALA A 488 -8.44 18.11 -43.84
CA ALA A 488 -8.93 18.59 -42.56
C ALA A 488 -10.46 18.53 -42.45
N ALA A 489 -11.19 18.93 -43.50
CA ALA A 489 -12.64 18.79 -43.57
C ALA A 489 -13.09 17.33 -43.44
N LYS A 490 -12.37 16.41 -44.09
CA LYS A 490 -12.63 14.97 -43.97
C LYS A 490 -12.47 14.45 -42.53
N ILE A 491 -11.47 14.92 -41.78
CA ILE A 491 -11.28 14.53 -40.37
C ILE A 491 -12.51 14.91 -39.53
N ILE A 492 -13.07 16.11 -39.73
CA ILE A 492 -14.29 16.55 -39.04
C ILE A 492 -15.48 15.67 -39.43
N VAL A 493 -15.69 15.39 -40.71
CA VAL A 493 -16.78 14.54 -41.19
C VAL A 493 -16.65 13.11 -40.65
N ASP A 494 -15.42 12.56 -40.65
CA ASP A 494 -15.14 11.23 -40.10
C ASP A 494 -15.41 11.19 -38.58
N MET A 495 -15.19 12.30 -37.85
CA MET A 495 -15.55 12.40 -36.43
C MET A 495 -17.07 12.48 -36.21
N LEU A 496 -17.81 13.21 -37.05
CA LEU A 496 -19.27 13.25 -37.00
C LEU A 496 -19.90 11.88 -37.25
N ALA A 497 -19.28 11.06 -38.10
CA ALA A 497 -19.76 9.72 -38.45
C ALA A 497 -19.51 8.68 -37.34
N ARG A 498 -18.76 9.00 -36.28
CA ARG A 498 -18.46 8.03 -35.21
C ARG A 498 -19.72 7.72 -34.40
N PRO A 499 -20.01 6.44 -34.15
CA PRO A 499 -21.19 6.05 -33.39
C PRO A 499 -21.09 6.52 -31.94
N HIS A 500 -22.10 7.27 -31.49
CA HIS A 500 -22.23 7.75 -30.12
C HIS A 500 -23.71 8.05 -29.80
N GLU A 501 -24.11 7.95 -28.52
CA GLU A 501 -25.50 8.23 -28.10
C GLU A 501 -25.93 9.68 -28.37
N ARG A 502 -24.97 10.61 -28.24
CA ARG A 502 -25.12 12.02 -28.63
C ARG A 502 -24.42 12.27 -29.96
N PRO A 503 -25.17 12.60 -31.04
CA PRO A 503 -24.59 12.97 -32.33
C PRO A 503 -23.63 14.15 -32.20
N GLY A 504 -22.48 14.07 -32.89
CA GLY A 504 -21.45 15.12 -32.86
C GLY A 504 -20.64 15.21 -31.57
N HIS A 505 -20.78 14.28 -30.61
CA HIS A 505 -20.02 14.30 -29.35
C HIS A 505 -18.51 14.45 -29.57
N PHE A 506 -17.91 13.62 -30.44
CA PHE A 506 -16.48 13.68 -30.72
C PHE A 506 -16.04 15.01 -31.33
N LEU A 507 -16.87 15.61 -32.19
CA LEU A 507 -16.58 16.93 -32.72
C LEU A 507 -16.67 18.00 -31.63
N GLY A 508 -17.66 17.93 -30.74
CA GLY A 508 -17.74 18.80 -29.57
C GLY A 508 -16.48 18.74 -28.72
N VAL A 509 -16.05 17.53 -28.35
CA VAL A 509 -14.81 17.31 -27.59
C VAL A 509 -13.58 17.83 -28.34
N LEU A 510 -13.50 17.64 -29.66
CA LEU A 510 -12.41 18.17 -30.48
C LEU A 510 -12.40 19.71 -30.49
N LEU A 511 -13.57 20.34 -30.63
CA LEU A 511 -13.71 21.79 -30.64
C LEU A 511 -13.34 22.39 -29.29
N ASP A 512 -13.76 21.77 -28.19
CA ASP A 512 -13.34 22.16 -26.84
C ASP A 512 -11.81 22.10 -26.74
N ARG A 513 -11.20 20.98 -27.15
CA ARG A 513 -9.73 20.83 -27.19
C ARG A 513 -9.02 21.85 -28.08
N LEU A 514 -9.63 22.28 -29.18
CA LEU A 514 -9.09 23.35 -30.02
C LEU A 514 -9.19 24.72 -29.32
N MET A 515 -10.32 25.03 -28.70
CA MET A 515 -10.46 26.29 -27.95
C MET A 515 -9.47 26.39 -26.79
N ASP A 516 -9.07 25.24 -26.25
CA ASP A 516 -8.23 25.10 -25.06
C ASP A 516 -6.75 24.89 -25.36
N ASP A 517 -6.35 24.96 -26.63
CA ASP A 517 -4.99 24.64 -27.03
C ASP A 517 -3.98 25.69 -26.52
N PRO A 518 -3.04 25.31 -25.63
CA PRO A 518 -2.13 26.24 -24.98
C PRO A 518 -1.04 26.79 -25.91
N VAL A 519 -0.84 26.18 -27.08
CA VAL A 519 0.18 26.61 -28.06
C VAL A 519 -0.31 27.80 -28.88
N GLY A 520 -1.63 28.05 -28.90
CA GLY A 520 -2.26 29.02 -29.79
C GLY A 520 -2.17 28.59 -31.26
N TYR A 521 -2.64 29.45 -32.15
CA TYR A 521 -2.73 29.20 -33.59
C TYR A 521 -1.90 30.22 -34.37
N ASP A 522 -1.11 29.74 -35.33
CA ASP A 522 -0.51 30.64 -36.31
C ASP A 522 -1.52 31.06 -37.40
N GLU A 523 -1.13 32.03 -38.22
CA GLU A 523 -2.03 32.62 -39.21
C GLU A 523 -2.52 31.60 -40.26
N GLU A 524 -1.65 30.67 -40.65
CA GLU A 524 -1.98 29.60 -41.61
C GLU A 524 -2.96 28.59 -41.00
N GLU A 525 -2.74 28.18 -39.74
CA GLU A 525 -3.69 27.34 -39.00
C GLU A 525 -5.05 28.00 -38.86
N ALA A 526 -5.08 29.28 -38.46
CA ALA A 526 -6.32 30.00 -38.24
C ALA A 526 -7.12 30.15 -39.55
N GLN A 527 -6.46 30.51 -40.66
CA GLN A 527 -7.10 30.56 -41.97
C GLN A 527 -7.60 29.19 -42.42
N GLY A 528 -6.78 28.14 -42.23
CA GLY A 528 -7.16 26.76 -42.53
C GLY A 528 -8.39 26.30 -41.76
N LEU A 529 -8.43 26.54 -40.44
CA LEU A 529 -9.57 26.23 -39.58
C LEU A 529 -10.85 26.94 -40.04
N LEU A 530 -10.77 28.23 -40.40
CA LEU A 530 -11.92 28.98 -40.92
C LEU A 530 -12.47 28.36 -42.22
N VAL A 531 -11.58 27.99 -43.16
CA VAL A 531 -11.98 27.33 -44.42
C VAL A 531 -12.61 25.97 -44.15
N VAL A 532 -12.01 25.18 -43.27
CA VAL A 532 -12.49 23.85 -42.90
C VAL A 532 -13.87 23.94 -42.25
N PHE A 533 -14.07 24.83 -41.27
CA PHE A 533 -15.37 25.02 -40.63
C PHE A 533 -16.43 25.50 -41.62
N ALA A 534 -16.08 26.40 -42.55
CA ALA A 534 -16.99 26.81 -43.61
C ALA A 534 -17.39 25.66 -44.53
N LYS A 535 -16.47 24.74 -44.83
CA LYS A 535 -16.74 23.55 -45.67
C LYS A 535 -17.61 22.50 -44.97
N THR A 536 -17.46 22.33 -43.66
CA THR A 536 -18.11 21.25 -42.91
C THR A 536 -19.39 21.66 -42.19
N MET A 537 -19.71 22.96 -42.14
CA MET A 537 -20.82 23.48 -41.32
C MET A 537 -22.17 22.80 -41.65
N ASP A 538 -22.48 22.63 -42.93
CA ASP A 538 -23.71 21.96 -43.37
C ASP A 538 -23.77 20.48 -42.97
N ASP A 539 -22.61 19.80 -42.93
CA ASP A 539 -22.53 18.40 -42.51
C ASP A 539 -22.72 18.28 -40.99
N VAL A 540 -22.15 19.23 -40.23
CA VAL A 540 -22.36 19.33 -38.77
C VAL A 540 -23.83 19.56 -38.47
N GLU A 541 -24.49 20.49 -39.16
CA GLU A 541 -25.91 20.78 -38.97
C GLU A 541 -26.77 19.54 -39.28
N ARG A 542 -26.51 18.87 -40.42
CA ARG A 542 -27.22 17.65 -40.81
C ARG A 542 -27.02 16.50 -39.80
N ALA A 543 -25.82 16.34 -39.26
CA ALA A 543 -25.49 15.25 -38.34
C ALA A 543 -25.98 15.50 -36.90
N THR A 544 -26.00 16.76 -36.45
CA THR A 544 -26.32 17.12 -35.06
C THR A 544 -27.73 17.66 -34.86
N GLY A 545 -28.43 18.04 -35.94
CA GLY A 545 -29.80 18.55 -35.89
C GLY A 545 -29.91 19.98 -35.38
N PHE A 546 -28.88 20.81 -35.61
CA PHE A 546 -28.77 22.20 -35.10
C PHE A 546 -29.88 23.16 -35.57
N GLY A 547 -30.86 22.69 -36.35
CA GLY A 547 -32.05 23.44 -36.78
C GLY A 547 -33.41 22.93 -36.29
N LEU A 548 -33.49 21.89 -35.43
CA LEU A 548 -34.79 21.27 -35.04
C LEU A 548 -35.03 21.10 -33.53
N SER A 549 -34.24 21.75 -32.67
CA SER A 549 -34.46 21.73 -31.21
C SER A 549 -34.89 23.12 -30.68
N PRO A 550 -36.11 23.28 -30.13
CA PRO A 550 -36.57 24.56 -29.57
C PRO A 550 -35.87 25.00 -28.26
N SER A 551 -34.90 24.25 -27.75
CA SER A 551 -34.46 24.39 -26.35
C SER A 551 -33.08 25.04 -26.12
N LEU A 552 -32.48 25.70 -27.13
CA LEU A 552 -31.17 26.37 -26.97
C LEU A 552 -31.10 27.86 -27.36
N HIS A 553 -32.22 28.59 -27.38
CA HIS A 553 -32.22 30.05 -27.53
C HIS A 553 -32.61 30.76 -26.22
N PRO A 554 -31.66 31.43 -25.54
CA PRO A 554 -32.04 32.66 -24.83
C PRO A 554 -30.98 33.79 -24.92
N ALA A 555 -30.23 33.93 -26.02
CA ALA A 555 -29.16 34.95 -26.09
C ALA A 555 -29.07 35.79 -27.38
N MET A 556 -30.03 35.72 -28.31
CA MET A 556 -30.02 36.60 -29.50
C MET A 556 -31.42 37.08 -29.92
N GLU A 557 -32.20 37.59 -28.96
CA GLU A 557 -33.26 38.54 -29.30
C GLU A 557 -33.02 39.86 -28.58
N ARG A 558 -32.88 40.91 -29.40
CA ARG A 558 -32.82 42.36 -29.13
C ARG A 558 -31.45 43.01 -29.36
N VAL A 559 -31.13 43.17 -30.64
CA VAL A 559 -30.57 44.44 -31.13
C VAL A 559 -31.40 44.85 -32.34
N PRO A 560 -32.30 45.84 -32.24
CA PRO A 560 -32.91 46.42 -33.43
C PRO A 560 -31.85 47.29 -34.12
N VAL A 561 -31.45 46.89 -35.32
CA VAL A 561 -30.69 47.75 -36.22
C VAL A 561 -31.69 48.61 -36.97
N GLU A 562 -31.98 49.81 -36.46
CA GLU A 562 -32.63 50.86 -37.23
C GLU A 562 -31.58 51.49 -38.17
N TYR A 563 -31.87 51.42 -39.46
CA TYR A 563 -31.08 52.02 -40.52
C TYR A 563 -31.72 53.36 -40.90
N GLU A 564 -31.22 54.48 -40.38
CA GLU A 564 -31.58 55.82 -40.87
C GLU A 564 -30.49 56.38 -41.80
N PRO A 565 -30.85 56.91 -42.98
CA PRO A 565 -29.90 57.53 -43.90
C PRO A 565 -29.55 58.95 -43.43
N LYS A 566 -28.25 59.28 -43.45
CA LYS A 566 -27.72 60.62 -43.17
C LYS A 566 -28.34 61.69 -44.09
N GLY A 567 -29.12 62.59 -43.51
CA GLY A 567 -29.44 63.91 -44.05
C GLY A 567 -28.64 65.01 -43.32
N LEU A 568 -28.09 65.93 -44.08
CA LEU A 568 -27.32 67.10 -43.63
C LEU A 568 -28.14 68.05 -42.74
N GLY A 569 -27.49 68.71 -41.76
CA GLY A 569 -27.96 70.00 -41.22
C GLY A 569 -27.62 70.30 -39.75
N GLU A 570 -26.67 71.23 -39.56
CA GLU A 570 -26.64 72.32 -38.57
C GLU A 570 -26.97 72.01 -37.08
N ALA A 571 -26.00 72.03 -36.17
CA ALA A 571 -25.49 73.20 -35.43
C ALA A 571 -26.51 73.85 -34.46
N THR A 572 -26.04 74.09 -33.22
CA THR A 572 -26.68 74.74 -32.05
C THR A 572 -27.40 73.78 -31.09
N GLY A 573 -27.27 73.80 -29.76
CA GLY A 573 -26.49 74.60 -28.83
C GLY A 573 -27.08 74.43 -27.42
N ARG A 574 -26.20 74.34 -26.41
CA ARG A 574 -26.39 74.67 -24.97
C ARG A 574 -27.38 73.87 -24.08
N GLY A 575 -26.90 73.62 -22.85
CA GLY A 575 -27.68 73.58 -21.60
C GLY A 575 -27.63 72.22 -20.90
N ALA A 576 -26.70 71.98 -19.97
CA ALA A 576 -26.80 72.30 -18.53
C ALA A 576 -27.95 71.52 -17.85
N GLU A 577 -27.68 70.39 -17.19
CA GLU A 577 -27.34 70.25 -15.75
C GLU A 577 -28.59 69.76 -14.94
N PRO A 578 -28.49 69.33 -13.66
CA PRO A 578 -28.63 67.91 -13.27
C PRO A 578 -29.70 67.67 -12.18
N SER A 579 -29.91 66.41 -11.78
CA SER A 579 -30.40 65.92 -10.45
C SER A 579 -31.06 64.54 -10.63
N ALA A 580 -30.93 63.55 -9.76
CA ALA A 580 -30.30 63.39 -8.45
C ALA A 580 -29.94 61.91 -8.25
#